data_AF-A0A832P2I8-F1
#
_entry.id   AF-A0A832P2I8-F1
#
_cell.length_a   1.000
_cell.length_b   1.000
_cell.length_c   1.000
_cell.angle_alpha   90.00
_cell.angle_beta   90.00
_cell.angle_gamma   90.00
#
_symmetry.space_group_name_H-M   'P 1'
#
loop_
_entity.id
_entity.type
_entity.pdbx_description
1 polymer ?
#
loop_
_entity_poly.entity_id
_entity_poly.type
_entity_poly.pdbx_seq_one_letter_code
_entity_poly.pdbx_strand_id
1 'polypeptide(L)'
;MVWIKLGILIIGFIYAGLIPFTVRRVVRQIDFDLHQQTLSFLSNKTLYDKRYVRGYTRLLFATAVLHYVFFGLLSKYYNLGEHETYMQYITYSFAFLTLLAFVPHNIRPYSLKRLSTTLQRLAHNMLAIVVFFSLPTLIILFQTAVIETMPFLGIAGLILIGGTLILTAMYIIRQGVNGISEIFFINGISFWTVFVTIYTVLFG
;
A
#
# COMPACT_ATOMS: atom_id res chain seq x y z
N MET A 1 -12.73 12.65 20.99
CA MET A 1 -12.91 12.60 19.51
C MET A 1 -11.94 13.52 18.76
N VAL A 2 -11.75 14.78 19.18
CA VAL A 2 -10.83 15.73 18.49
C VAL A 2 -9.41 15.18 18.30
N TRP A 3 -8.83 14.54 19.33
CA TRP A 3 -7.50 13.91 19.24
C TRP A 3 -7.43 12.75 18.23
N ILE A 4 -8.53 12.01 18.04
CA ILE A 4 -8.58 10.92 17.06
C ILE A 4 -8.63 11.49 15.65
N LYS A 5 -9.44 12.52 15.40
CA LYS A 5 -9.47 13.25 14.12
C LYS A 5 -8.11 13.85 13.78
N LEU A 6 -7.44 14.47 14.76
CA LEU A 6 -6.09 15.01 14.56
C LEU A 6 -5.09 13.90 14.23
N GLY A 7 -5.19 12.75 14.89
CA GLY A 7 -4.39 11.57 14.56
C GLY A 7 -4.64 11.09 13.12
N ILE A 8 -5.90 10.97 12.70
CA ILE A 8 -6.29 10.60 11.33
C ILE A 8 -5.74 11.61 10.32
N LEU A 9 -5.82 12.91 10.63
CA LEU A 9 -5.28 13.98 9.79
C LEU A 9 -3.78 13.83 9.57
N ILE A 10 -3.01 13.76 10.66
CA ILE A 10 -1.54 13.69 10.61
C ILE A 10 -1.10 12.39 9.93
N ILE A 11 -1.62 11.25 10.38
CA ILE A 11 -1.23 9.94 9.87
C ILE A 11 -1.70 9.78 8.43
N GLY A 12 -2.90 10.23 8.07
CA GLY A 12 -3.45 10.15 6.72
C GLY A 12 -2.61 10.93 5.70
N PHE A 13 -2.22 12.17 6.02
CA PHE A 13 -1.35 12.96 5.14
C PHE A 13 0.07 12.38 5.02
N ILE A 14 0.65 11.90 6.13
CA ILE A 14 1.96 11.24 6.08
C ILE A 14 1.85 9.96 5.25
N TYR A 15 0.85 9.11 5.49
CA TYR A 15 0.64 7.85 4.79
C TYR A 15 0.45 8.05 3.28
N ALA A 16 -0.42 9.01 2.90
CA ALA A 16 -0.66 9.35 1.50
C ALA A 16 0.57 9.97 0.81
N GLY A 17 1.39 10.73 1.53
CA GLY A 17 2.55 11.41 0.96
C GLY A 17 3.82 10.58 0.91
N LEU A 18 4.00 9.66 1.87
CA LEU A 18 5.29 9.04 2.17
C LEU A 18 5.86 8.24 0.98
N ILE A 19 5.07 7.31 0.42
CA ILE A 19 5.53 6.48 -0.71
C ILE A 19 5.66 7.31 -2.00
N PRO A 20 4.64 8.06 -2.47
CA PRO A 20 4.74 8.83 -3.70
C PRO A 20 5.92 9.79 -3.71
N PHE A 21 6.13 10.52 -2.60
CA PHE A 21 7.21 11.47 -2.47
C PHE A 21 8.58 10.79 -2.50
N THR A 22 8.74 9.70 -1.74
CA THR A 22 10.03 9.00 -1.65
C THR A 22 10.38 8.33 -2.97
N VAL A 23 9.41 7.67 -3.61
CA VAL A 23 9.60 7.05 -4.94
C VAL A 23 10.00 8.10 -5.97
N ARG A 24 9.27 9.22 -6.05
CA ARG A 24 9.57 10.31 -7.00
C ARG A 24 10.97 10.89 -6.78
N ARG A 25 11.41 11.01 -5.53
CA ARG A 25 12.74 11.51 -5.20
C ARG A 25 13.85 10.53 -5.59
N VAL A 26 13.65 9.23 -5.36
CA VAL A 26 14.64 8.19 -5.65
C VAL A 26 14.76 7.96 -7.16
N VAL A 27 13.65 7.88 -7.89
CA VAL A 27 13.65 7.72 -9.37
C VAL A 27 14.35 8.89 -10.07
N ARG A 28 14.34 10.10 -9.51
CA ARG A 28 15.09 11.24 -10.07
C ARG A 28 16.61 11.16 -9.87
N GLN A 29 17.07 10.33 -8.95
CA GLN A 29 18.48 10.25 -8.56
C GLN A 29 19.19 9.01 -9.13
N ILE A 30 18.44 8.12 -9.79
CA ILE A 30 18.91 6.83 -10.27
C ILE A 30 18.38 6.65 -11.69
N ASP A 31 19.19 6.10 -12.60
CA ASP A 31 18.74 5.71 -13.93
C ASP A 31 17.78 4.50 -13.80
N PHE A 32 16.48 4.79 -13.68
CA PHE A 32 15.42 3.83 -13.34
C PHE A 32 14.29 3.92 -14.36
N ASP A 33 14.22 2.95 -15.28
CA ASP A 33 13.16 2.88 -16.28
C ASP A 33 11.88 2.24 -15.70
N LEU A 34 10.91 3.10 -15.35
CA LEU A 34 9.61 2.72 -14.83
C LEU A 34 8.74 1.93 -15.83
N HIS A 35 9.04 1.98 -17.13
CA HIS A 35 8.33 1.17 -18.12
C HIS A 35 8.74 -0.29 -18.08
N GLN A 36 9.97 -0.58 -17.67
CA GLN A 36 10.54 -1.93 -17.67
C GLN A 36 10.67 -2.54 -16.26
N GLN A 37 10.81 -1.71 -15.23
CA GLN A 37 11.12 -2.16 -13.87
C GLN A 37 10.02 -1.79 -12.88
N THR A 38 9.69 -2.69 -11.96
CA THR A 38 8.79 -2.44 -10.83
C THR A 38 9.53 -1.76 -9.69
N LEU A 39 8.83 -0.99 -8.85
CA LEU A 39 9.40 -0.31 -7.67
C LEU A 39 10.08 -1.28 -6.70
N SER A 40 9.65 -2.55 -6.69
CA SER A 40 10.29 -3.62 -5.92
C SER A 40 11.78 -3.82 -6.25
N PHE A 41 12.24 -3.39 -7.44
CA PHE A 41 13.65 -3.42 -7.85
C PHE A 41 14.54 -2.55 -6.96
N LEU A 42 14.00 -1.50 -6.34
CA LEU A 42 14.74 -0.65 -5.38
C LEU A 42 15.20 -1.43 -4.13
N SER A 43 14.60 -2.59 -3.85
CA SER A 43 15.01 -3.48 -2.76
C SER A 43 16.11 -4.49 -3.17
N ASN A 44 16.56 -4.46 -4.43
CA ASN A 44 17.53 -5.43 -4.92
C ASN A 44 18.96 -5.10 -4.43
N LYS A 45 19.48 -6.01 -3.59
CA LYS A 45 20.82 -5.94 -2.99
C LYS A 45 21.99 -6.09 -3.96
N THR A 46 21.75 -6.58 -5.18
CA THR A 46 22.81 -6.75 -6.19
C THR A 46 22.88 -5.61 -7.19
N LEU A 47 21.80 -4.82 -7.32
CA LEU A 47 21.74 -3.68 -8.26
C LEU A 47 21.97 -2.34 -7.57
N TYR A 48 21.53 -2.18 -6.32
CA TYR A 48 21.62 -0.92 -5.59
C TYR A 48 22.45 -1.04 -4.33
N ASP A 49 23.13 0.05 -3.97
CA ASP A 49 23.92 0.13 -2.75
C ASP A 49 23.06 -0.16 -1.51
N LYS A 50 23.69 -0.73 -0.47
CA LYS A 50 23.06 -1.12 0.80
C LYS A 50 22.28 0.03 1.44
N ARG A 51 22.68 1.28 1.20
CA ARG A 51 21.97 2.48 1.64
C ARG A 51 20.54 2.56 1.06
N TYR A 52 20.38 2.32 -0.24
CA TYR A 52 19.08 2.38 -0.92
C TYR A 52 18.18 1.22 -0.50
N VAL A 53 18.73 0.01 -0.43
CA VAL A 53 17.98 -1.17 0.05
C VAL A 53 17.46 -0.95 1.46
N ARG A 54 18.33 -0.47 2.37
CA ARG A 54 17.94 -0.21 3.76
C ARG A 54 16.92 0.93 3.85
N GLY A 55 17.04 1.95 3.01
CA GLY A 55 16.07 3.03 2.89
C GLY A 55 14.70 2.51 2.46
N TYR A 56 14.64 1.65 1.44
CA TYR A 56 13.41 1.06 0.95
C TYR A 56 12.74 0.12 1.98
N THR A 57 13.52 -0.74 2.66
CA THR A 57 12.98 -1.56 3.76
C THR A 57 12.39 -0.71 4.88
N ARG A 58 13.07 0.37 5.29
CA ARG A 58 12.57 1.30 6.31
C ARG A 58 11.30 2.03 5.85
N LEU A 59 11.23 2.42 4.57
CA LEU A 59 10.06 3.04 3.97
C LEU A 59 8.85 2.11 3.99
N LEU A 60 9.01 0.86 3.55
CA LEU A 60 7.93 -0.13 3.57
C LEU A 60 7.47 -0.45 5.00
N PHE A 61 8.42 -0.61 5.93
CA PHE A 61 8.08 -0.85 7.34
C PHE A 61 7.33 0.34 7.96
N ALA A 62 7.81 1.58 7.73
CA ALA A 62 7.11 2.78 8.18
C ALA A 62 5.70 2.87 7.57
N THR A 63 5.56 2.52 6.30
CA THR A 63 4.25 2.44 5.63
C THR A 63 3.34 1.41 6.29
N ALA A 64 3.84 0.22 6.64
CA ALA A 64 3.07 -0.80 7.33
C ALA A 64 2.54 -0.29 8.68
N VAL A 65 3.40 0.37 9.48
CA VAL A 65 3.01 0.95 10.76
C VAL A 65 1.97 2.05 10.58
N LEU A 66 2.20 2.99 9.65
CA LEU A 66 1.23 4.06 9.35
C LEU A 66 -0.11 3.49 8.89
N HIS A 67 -0.09 2.45 8.05
CA HIS A 67 -1.28 1.75 7.58
C HIS A 67 -2.08 1.17 8.76
N TYR A 68 -1.42 0.41 9.64
CA TYR A 68 -2.06 -0.17 10.83
C TYR A 68 -2.68 0.91 11.72
N VAL A 69 -1.93 1.97 12.01
CA VAL A 69 -2.41 3.08 12.86
C VAL A 69 -3.56 3.82 12.19
N PHE A 70 -3.50 4.07 10.88
CA PHE A 70 -4.54 4.79 10.14
C PHE A 70 -5.87 4.05 10.19
N PHE A 71 -5.90 2.78 9.79
CA PHE A 71 -7.13 1.97 9.82
C PHE A 71 -7.60 1.69 11.25
N GLY A 72 -6.69 1.57 12.22
CA GLY A 72 -7.04 1.47 13.64
C GLY A 72 -7.72 2.73 14.18
N LEU A 73 -7.24 3.92 13.81
CA LEU A 73 -7.88 5.18 14.18
C LEU A 73 -9.24 5.35 13.48
N LEU A 74 -9.36 4.97 12.21
CA LEU A 74 -10.64 4.95 11.50
C LEU A 74 -11.62 3.99 12.18
N SER A 75 -11.18 2.77 12.53
CA SER A 75 -12.00 1.81 13.25
C SER A 75 -12.55 2.39 14.55
N LYS A 76 -11.67 3.01 15.34
CA LYS A 76 -12.05 3.65 16.60
C LYS A 76 -13.00 4.84 16.40
N TYR A 77 -12.81 5.61 15.33
CA TYR A 77 -13.63 6.78 15.04
C TYR A 77 -15.06 6.40 14.62
N TYR A 78 -15.17 5.43 13.72
CA TYR A 78 -16.44 4.97 13.15
C TYR A 78 -17.10 3.84 13.96
N ASN A 79 -16.57 3.53 15.16
CA ASN A 79 -17.02 2.43 16.01
C ASN A 79 -17.08 1.06 15.29
N LEU A 80 -16.10 0.77 14.44
CA LEU A 80 -16.06 -0.45 13.63
C LEU A 80 -15.43 -1.65 14.38
N GLY A 81 -15.23 -1.53 15.69
CA GLY A 81 -14.59 -2.56 16.52
C GLY A 81 -15.38 -3.87 16.56
N GLU A 82 -16.69 -3.82 16.32
CA GLU A 82 -17.57 -5.00 16.26
C GLU A 82 -17.49 -5.74 14.91
N HIS A 83 -16.91 -5.12 13.88
CA HIS A 83 -16.66 -5.78 12.60
C HIS A 83 -15.39 -6.63 12.69
N GLU A 84 -15.52 -7.82 13.25
CA GLU A 84 -14.41 -8.75 13.50
C GLU A 84 -13.57 -8.99 12.23
N THR A 85 -14.22 -9.22 11.07
CA THR A 85 -13.55 -9.38 9.78
C THR A 85 -12.68 -8.18 9.44
N TYR A 86 -13.19 -6.95 9.59
CA TYR A 86 -12.41 -5.75 9.31
C TYR A 86 -11.18 -5.65 10.22
N MET A 87 -11.34 -5.91 11.52
CA MET A 87 -10.24 -5.89 12.49
C MET A 87 -9.15 -6.95 12.22
N GLN A 88 -9.56 -8.15 11.80
CA GLN A 88 -8.63 -9.20 11.38
C GLN A 88 -7.85 -8.77 10.13
N TYR A 89 -8.51 -8.19 9.13
CA TYR A 89 -7.86 -7.73 7.91
C TYR A 89 -6.88 -6.57 8.12
N ILE A 90 -7.12 -5.68 9.10
CA ILE A 90 -6.11 -4.68 9.51
C ILE A 90 -4.82 -5.39 9.97
N THR A 91 -4.97 -6.41 10.81
CA THR A 91 -3.83 -7.16 11.36
C THR A 91 -3.10 -7.97 10.30
N TYR A 92 -3.84 -8.65 9.41
CA TYR A 92 -3.26 -9.40 8.30
C TYR A 92 -2.53 -8.49 7.32
N SER A 93 -3.14 -7.37 6.92
CA SER A 93 -2.51 -6.38 6.04
C SER A 93 -1.20 -5.87 6.65
N PHE A 94 -1.20 -5.52 7.93
CA PHE A 94 0.01 -5.10 8.65
C PHE A 94 1.10 -6.19 8.64
N ALA A 95 0.74 -7.44 8.94
CA ALA A 95 1.68 -8.55 8.96
C ALA A 95 2.30 -8.78 7.56
N PHE A 96 1.48 -8.82 6.51
CA PHE A 96 1.97 -9.04 5.15
C PHE A 96 2.83 -7.88 4.63
N LEU A 97 2.43 -6.63 4.87
CA LEU A 97 3.23 -5.44 4.53
C LEU A 97 4.58 -5.44 5.25
N THR A 98 4.57 -5.80 6.54
CA THR A 98 5.78 -5.89 7.36
C THR A 98 6.70 -6.98 6.83
N LEU A 99 6.17 -8.19 6.59
CA LEU A 99 6.95 -9.28 6.00
C LEU A 99 7.55 -8.87 4.65
N LEU A 100 6.78 -8.15 3.81
CA LEU A 100 7.24 -7.74 2.48
C LEU A 100 8.44 -6.79 2.56
N ALA A 101 8.47 -5.92 3.57
CA ALA A 101 9.60 -5.03 3.81
C ALA A 101 10.93 -5.76 4.07
N PHE A 102 10.86 -6.97 4.66
CA PHE A 102 12.03 -7.75 5.05
C PHE A 102 12.42 -8.85 4.06
N VAL A 103 11.54 -9.24 3.13
CA VAL A 103 11.86 -10.20 2.06
C VAL A 103 12.53 -9.47 0.88
N PRO A 104 13.84 -9.68 0.63
CA PRO A 104 14.55 -8.94 -0.41
C PRO A 104 14.08 -9.37 -1.80
N HIS A 105 13.92 -8.42 -2.72
CA HIS A 105 13.63 -8.76 -4.12
C HIS A 105 14.85 -9.40 -4.79
N ASN A 106 14.61 -10.47 -5.55
CA ASN A 106 15.64 -11.20 -6.27
C ASN A 106 15.23 -11.41 -7.73
N ILE A 107 16.05 -10.90 -8.66
CA ILE A 107 15.78 -10.93 -10.11
C ILE A 107 16.34 -12.19 -10.77
N ARG A 108 17.18 -12.98 -10.07
CA ARG A 108 17.80 -14.18 -10.66
C ARG A 108 16.74 -15.14 -11.22
N PRO A 109 16.98 -15.76 -12.40
CA PRO A 109 16.04 -16.69 -13.01
C PRO A 109 15.78 -17.87 -12.08
N TYR A 110 14.57 -18.42 -12.14
CA TYR A 110 14.21 -19.62 -11.40
C TYR A 110 15.17 -20.75 -11.75
N SER A 111 15.76 -21.37 -10.74
CA SER A 111 16.70 -22.46 -10.93
C SER A 111 16.61 -23.46 -9.78
N LEU A 112 16.44 -24.73 -10.12
CA LEU A 112 16.48 -25.84 -9.18
C LEU A 112 17.87 -26.01 -8.54
N LYS A 113 18.93 -25.58 -9.24
CA LYS A 113 20.32 -25.60 -8.73
C LYS A 113 20.56 -24.60 -7.60
N ARG A 114 19.71 -23.57 -7.46
CA ARG A 114 19.81 -22.54 -6.41
C ARG A 114 18.45 -22.36 -5.72
N LEU A 115 18.02 -23.42 -5.04
CA LEU A 115 16.71 -23.51 -4.39
C LEU A 115 16.42 -22.34 -3.43
N SER A 116 17.41 -21.91 -2.63
CA SER A 116 17.24 -20.77 -1.70
C SER A 116 16.85 -19.47 -2.42
N THR A 117 17.52 -19.16 -3.53
CA THR A 117 17.25 -17.95 -4.32
C THR A 117 15.90 -18.01 -5.04
N THR A 118 15.50 -19.21 -5.47
CA THR A 118 14.19 -19.49 -6.08
C THR A 118 13.06 -19.35 -5.07
N LEU A 119 13.21 -19.94 -3.88
CA LEU A 119 12.24 -19.83 -2.78
C LEU A 119 12.08 -18.39 -2.31
N GLN A 120 13.18 -17.64 -2.18
CA GLN A 120 13.12 -16.22 -1.82
C GLN A 120 12.33 -15.40 -2.84
N ARG A 121 12.56 -15.63 -4.14
CA ARG A 121 11.84 -14.94 -5.23
C ARG A 121 10.35 -15.29 -5.21
N LEU A 122 10.03 -16.58 -5.05
CA LEU A 122 8.65 -17.05 -4.94
C LEU A 122 7.94 -16.40 -3.74
N ALA A 123 8.58 -16.42 -2.57
CA ALA A 123 8.05 -15.82 -1.35
C ALA A 123 7.79 -14.32 -1.53
N HIS A 124 8.75 -13.57 -2.10
CA HIS A 124 8.56 -12.14 -2.36
C HIS A 124 7.38 -11.88 -3.30
N ASN A 125 7.28 -12.61 -4.41
CA ASN A 125 6.23 -12.41 -5.40
C ASN A 125 4.84 -12.78 -4.84
N MET A 126 4.72 -13.91 -4.14
CA MET A 126 3.47 -14.30 -3.49
C MET A 126 3.05 -13.25 -2.46
N LEU A 127 3.99 -12.77 -1.65
CA LEU A 127 3.72 -11.77 -0.63
C LEU A 127 3.35 -10.41 -1.23
N ALA A 128 4.00 -10.01 -2.32
CA ALA A 128 3.65 -8.81 -3.06
C ALA A 128 2.22 -8.89 -3.62
N ILE A 129 1.83 -10.05 -4.17
CA ILE A 129 0.45 -10.29 -4.64
C ILE A 129 -0.54 -10.18 -3.47
N VAL A 130 -0.28 -10.86 -2.35
CA VAL A 130 -1.14 -10.80 -1.16
C VAL A 130 -1.28 -9.36 -0.66
N VAL A 131 -0.18 -8.62 -0.56
CA VAL A 131 -0.20 -7.21 -0.16
C VAL A 131 -1.03 -6.37 -1.13
N PHE A 132 -0.81 -6.56 -2.44
CA PHE A 132 -1.50 -5.83 -3.50
C PHE A 132 -3.03 -6.00 -3.45
N PHE A 133 -3.52 -7.19 -3.07
CA PHE A 133 -4.94 -7.43 -2.87
C PHE A 133 -5.45 -7.02 -1.48
N SER A 134 -4.66 -7.22 -0.42
CA SER A 134 -5.06 -6.94 0.96
C SER A 134 -5.41 -5.47 1.19
N LEU A 135 -4.65 -4.54 0.59
CA LEU A 135 -4.83 -3.11 0.75
C LEU A 135 -6.19 -2.63 0.19
N PRO A 136 -6.53 -2.90 -1.08
CA PRO A 136 -7.85 -2.59 -1.63
C PRO A 136 -8.98 -3.32 -0.92
N THR A 137 -8.80 -4.58 -0.53
CA THR A 137 -9.82 -5.32 0.22
C THR A 137 -10.13 -4.61 1.54
N LEU A 138 -9.11 -4.19 2.28
CA LEU A 138 -9.31 -3.47 3.54
C LEU A 138 -10.03 -2.12 3.32
N ILE A 139 -9.68 -1.40 2.26
CA ILE A 139 -10.35 -0.17 1.87
C ILE A 139 -11.83 -0.43 1.56
N ILE A 140 -12.13 -1.46 0.75
CA ILE A 140 -13.50 -1.81 0.39
C ILE A 140 -14.29 -2.18 1.64
N LEU A 141 -13.73 -3.03 2.52
CA LEU A 141 -14.37 -3.43 3.79
C LEU A 141 -14.70 -2.21 4.66
N PHE A 142 -13.74 -1.28 4.79
CA PHE A 142 -13.99 -0.02 5.50
C PHE A 142 -15.16 0.75 4.88
N GLN A 143 -15.14 0.96 3.56
CA GLN A 143 -16.15 1.75 2.87
C GLN A 143 -17.54 1.10 2.95
N THR A 144 -17.61 -0.23 2.87
CA THR A 144 -18.86 -0.97 3.05
C THR A 144 -19.36 -0.90 4.49
N ALA A 145 -18.48 -0.85 5.49
CA ALA A 145 -18.89 -0.76 6.88
C ALA A 145 -19.42 0.64 7.25
N VAL A 146 -18.84 1.70 6.67
CA VAL A 146 -19.30 3.07 6.95
C VAL A 146 -20.47 3.52 6.07
N ILE A 147 -20.86 2.75 5.04
CA ILE A 147 -21.91 3.19 4.09
C ILE A 147 -23.27 3.35 4.77
N GLU A 148 -23.58 2.55 5.79
CA GLU A 148 -24.87 2.60 6.49
C GLU A 148 -25.02 3.87 7.32
N THR A 149 -23.91 4.34 7.90
CA THR A 149 -23.88 5.52 8.77
C THR A 149 -23.55 6.80 8.01
N MET A 150 -22.67 6.72 7.00
CA MET A 150 -22.25 7.82 6.16
C MET A 150 -22.25 7.41 4.67
N PRO A 151 -23.43 7.40 4.02
CA PRO A 151 -23.59 6.91 2.65
C PRO A 151 -22.69 7.64 1.64
N PHE A 152 -22.53 8.95 1.76
CA PHE A 152 -21.68 9.72 0.85
C PHE A 152 -20.21 9.30 0.94
N LEU A 153 -19.67 9.17 2.16
CA LEU A 153 -18.29 8.70 2.39
C LEU A 153 -18.09 7.31 1.78
N GLY A 154 -19.00 6.39 2.11
CA GLY A 154 -18.99 5.01 1.63
C GLY A 154 -19.00 4.92 0.10
N ILE A 155 -20.01 5.51 -0.54
CA ILE A 155 -20.20 5.43 -2.00
C ILE A 155 -19.08 6.15 -2.75
N ALA A 156 -18.76 7.39 -2.38
CA ALA A 156 -17.70 8.13 -3.05
C ALA A 156 -16.34 7.43 -2.86
N GLY A 157 -16.07 6.91 -1.66
CA GLY A 157 -14.86 6.14 -1.39
C GLY A 157 -14.77 4.85 -2.22
N LEU A 158 -15.88 4.12 -2.39
CA LEU A 158 -15.96 2.93 -3.26
C LEU A 158 -15.72 3.28 -4.73
N ILE A 159 -16.29 4.39 -5.22
CA ILE A 159 -16.06 4.85 -6.60
C ILE A 159 -14.58 5.19 -6.82
N LEU A 160 -13.95 5.87 -5.86
CA LEU A 160 -12.53 6.23 -5.95
C LEU A 160 -11.61 5.01 -5.98
N ILE A 161 -11.79 4.06 -5.06
CA ILE A 161 -10.96 2.86 -5.04
C ILE A 161 -11.29 1.95 -6.23
N GLY A 162 -12.57 1.80 -6.59
CA GLY A 162 -13.00 0.99 -7.73
C GLY A 162 -12.42 1.51 -9.05
N GLY A 163 -12.49 2.82 -9.29
CA GLY A 163 -11.86 3.47 -10.44
C GLY A 163 -10.34 3.26 -10.45
N THR A 164 -9.68 3.40 -9.30
CA THR A 164 -8.24 3.12 -9.16
C THR A 164 -7.91 1.68 -9.55
N LEU A 165 -8.67 0.70 -9.05
CA LEU A 165 -8.45 -0.71 -9.32
C LEU A 165 -8.66 -1.05 -10.80
N ILE A 166 -9.74 -0.56 -11.40
CA ILE A 166 -10.06 -0.79 -12.82
C ILE A 166 -8.96 -0.21 -13.70
N LEU A 167 -8.57 1.04 -13.48
CA LEU A 167 -7.53 1.69 -14.26
C LEU A 167 -6.18 0.99 -14.08
N THR A 168 -5.83 0.60 -12.85
CA THR A 168 -4.60 -0.16 -12.58
C THR A 168 -4.62 -1.50 -13.33
N ALA A 169 -5.73 -2.24 -13.29
CA ALA A 169 -5.87 -3.50 -14.01
C ALA A 169 -5.74 -3.30 -15.54
N MET A 170 -6.36 -2.24 -16.10
CA MET A 170 -6.21 -1.89 -17.51
C MET A 170 -4.75 -1.61 -17.88
N TYR A 171 -4.01 -0.91 -17.02
CA TYR A 171 -2.57 -0.65 -17.23
C TYR A 171 -1.77 -1.96 -17.19
N ILE A 172 -2.03 -2.83 -16.22
CA ILE A 172 -1.36 -4.14 -16.11
C ILE A 172 -1.64 -5.01 -17.34
N ILE A 173 -2.88 -5.02 -17.85
CA ILE A 173 -3.24 -5.80 -19.04
C ILE A 173 -2.51 -5.28 -20.29
N ARG A 174 -2.36 -3.95 -20.43
CA ARG A 174 -1.76 -3.34 -21.62
C ARG A 174 -0.23 -3.35 -21.62
N GLN A 175 0.40 -3.18 -20.46
CA GLN A 175 1.84 -2.91 -20.36
C GLN A 175 2.57 -3.91 -19.44
N GLY A 176 1.86 -4.88 -18.87
CA GLY A 176 2.37 -5.75 -17.83
C GLY A 176 2.48 -5.04 -16.47
N VAL A 177 2.92 -5.78 -15.46
CA VAL A 177 3.22 -5.21 -14.14
C VAL A 177 4.57 -4.50 -14.21
N ASN A 178 4.54 -3.16 -14.18
CA ASN A 178 5.72 -2.29 -14.20
C ASN A 178 5.62 -1.16 -13.17
N GLY A 179 6.67 -0.36 -13.01
CA GLY A 179 6.72 0.73 -12.05
C GLY A 179 5.66 1.81 -12.26
N ILE A 180 5.20 2.03 -13.50
CA ILE A 180 4.10 2.96 -13.80
C ILE A 180 2.79 2.45 -13.21
N SER A 181 2.47 1.17 -13.44
CA SER A 181 1.25 0.56 -12.90
C SER A 181 1.23 0.58 -11.36
N GLU A 182 2.38 0.36 -10.72
CA GLU A 182 2.51 0.42 -9.26
C GLU A 182 2.38 1.86 -8.74
N ILE A 183 3.02 2.84 -9.39
CA ILE A 183 2.88 4.26 -9.02
C ILE A 183 1.42 4.70 -9.15
N PHE A 184 0.74 4.30 -10.21
CA PHE A 184 -0.67 4.65 -10.42
C PHE A 184 -1.55 4.10 -9.28
N PHE A 185 -1.35 2.83 -8.93
CA PHE A 185 -2.03 2.18 -7.81
C PHE A 185 -1.78 2.89 -6.47
N ILE A 186 -0.52 3.17 -6.15
CA ILE A 186 -0.11 3.87 -4.93
C ILE A 186 -0.74 5.26 -4.87
N ASN A 187 -0.73 6.00 -5.99
CA ASN A 187 -1.32 7.33 -6.06
C ASN A 187 -2.84 7.30 -5.87
N GLY A 188 -3.53 6.29 -6.41
CA GLY A 188 -4.97 6.14 -6.20
C GLY A 188 -5.33 5.82 -4.75
N ILE A 189 -4.56 4.96 -4.07
CA ILE A 189 -4.71 4.74 -2.62
C ILE A 189 -4.41 6.01 -1.83
N SER A 190 -3.40 6.78 -2.24
CA SER A 190 -3.03 8.05 -1.60
C SER A 190 -4.16 9.08 -1.74
N PHE A 191 -4.77 9.17 -2.91
CA PHE A 191 -5.91 10.03 -3.17
C PHE A 191 -7.12 9.64 -2.32
N TRP A 192 -7.43 8.35 -2.26
CA TRP A 192 -8.47 7.81 -1.38
C TRP A 192 -8.20 8.14 0.10
N THR A 193 -6.96 8.00 0.55
CA THR A 193 -6.55 8.29 1.93
C THR A 193 -6.78 9.76 2.26
N VAL A 194 -6.38 10.68 1.36
CA VAL A 194 -6.61 12.12 1.52
C VAL A 194 -8.11 12.43 1.58
N PHE A 195 -8.90 11.83 0.69
CA PHE A 195 -10.35 11.99 0.66
C PHE A 195 -11.00 11.60 1.99
N VAL A 196 -10.75 10.38 2.48
CA VAL A 196 -11.30 9.90 3.75
C VAL A 196 -10.83 10.78 4.91
N THR A 197 -9.56 11.12 4.94
CA THR A 197 -8.97 11.97 5.99
C THR A 197 -9.66 13.33 6.09
N ILE A 198 -9.80 14.04 4.96
CA ILE A 198 -10.47 15.34 4.91
C ILE A 198 -11.93 15.20 5.32
N TYR A 199 -12.61 14.18 4.80
CA TYR A 199 -14.02 13.97 5.09
C TYR A 199 -14.26 13.69 6.58
N THR A 200 -13.49 12.79 7.18
CA THR A 200 -13.59 12.47 8.62
C THR A 200 -13.31 13.68 9.51
N VAL A 201 -12.42 14.58 9.09
CA VAL A 201 -12.09 15.78 9.89
C VAL A 201 -13.19 16.84 9.79
N LEU A 202 -13.69 17.11 8.58
CA LEU A 202 -14.64 18.19 8.31
C LEU A 202 -16.09 17.82 8.59
N PHE A 203 -16.50 16.58 8.29
CA PHE A 203 -17.90 16.16 8.27
C PHE A 203 -18.19 14.95 9.17
N GLY A 204 -17.16 14.15 9.47
CA GLY A 204 -17.28 13.06 10.45
C GLY A 204 -17.52 13.58 11.85
#